data_AF-A0A920AEX7-F1
#
_entry.id   AF-A0A920AEX7-F1
#
_cell.length_a   1.000
_cell.length_b   1.000
_cell.length_c   1.000
_cell.angle_alpha   90.00
_cell.angle_beta   90.00
_cell.angle_gamma   90.00
#
_symmetry.space_group_name_H-M   'P 1'
#
loop_
_entity.id
_entity.type
_entity.pdbx_description
1 polymer ?
#
loop_
_entity_poly.entity_id
_entity_poly.type
_entity_poly.pdbx_seq_one_letter_code
_entity_poly.pdbx_strand_id
1 'polypeptide(L)'
;MELSLLIQDNLNLDTTTVTMEIFSRADLLIYQNKLNEAYATLDSIIIDYQGHSLVDEALFRQYDIKIKQDKKEDASELLDQIINFFSFDILADDAKFAQAQLQENHFKNIDKASELYQDIISNHQDSFFLSESRKRYRILREE
;
A
#
# COMPACT_ATOMS: atom_id res chain seq x y z
N MET A 1 27.14 -14.17 -23.22
CA MET A 1 28.00 -13.22 -22.46
C MET A 1 27.55 -11.78 -22.67
N GLU A 2 27.12 -11.39 -23.86
CA GLU A 2 26.62 -10.03 -24.17
C GLU A 2 25.43 -9.57 -23.29
N LEU A 3 24.45 -10.45 -23.05
CA LEU A 3 23.30 -10.14 -22.17
C LEU A 3 23.72 -9.91 -20.71
N SER A 4 24.73 -10.62 -20.21
CA SER A 4 25.23 -10.45 -18.84
C SER A 4 25.96 -9.12 -18.67
N LEU A 5 26.68 -8.66 -19.70
CA LEU A 5 27.36 -7.37 -19.71
C LEU A 5 26.36 -6.22 -19.82
N LEU A 6 25.34 -6.36 -20.68
CA LEU A 6 24.26 -5.38 -20.80
C LEU A 6 23.44 -5.24 -19.50
N ILE A 7 23.16 -6.35 -18.80
CA ILE A 7 22.51 -6.31 -17.48
C ILE A 7 23.43 -5.63 -16.46
N GLN A 8 24.74 -5.91 -16.48
CA GLN A 8 25.72 -5.28 -15.59
C GLN A 8 25.88 -3.76 -15.82
N ASP A 9 25.81 -3.33 -17.08
CA ASP A 9 25.88 -1.92 -17.46
C ASP A 9 24.60 -1.16 -17.09
N ASN A 10 23.45 -1.84 -17.03
CA ASN A 10 22.15 -1.25 -16.68
C ASN A 10 21.73 -1.48 -15.21
N LEU A 11 22.45 -2.29 -14.44
CA LEU A 11 22.20 -2.56 -13.02
C LEU A 11 22.33 -1.30 -12.13
N ASN A 12 23.01 -0.26 -12.62
CA ASN A 12 23.27 1.00 -11.91
C ASN A 12 22.49 2.20 -12.48
N LEU A 13 21.45 1.99 -13.29
CA LEU A 13 20.54 3.09 -13.61
C LEU A 13 19.77 3.41 -12.32
N ASP A 14 20.21 4.45 -11.62
CA ASP A 14 19.48 5.01 -10.49
C ASP A 14 18.11 5.51 -10.97
N THR A 15 17.12 4.62 -10.92
CA THR A 15 15.74 4.90 -11.32
C THR A 15 15.01 5.71 -10.26
N THR A 16 15.60 5.91 -9.09
CA THR A 16 14.99 6.61 -7.96
C THR A 16 14.55 8.01 -8.34
N THR A 17 15.36 8.73 -9.12
CA THR A 17 15.00 10.08 -9.57
C THR A 17 13.77 10.05 -10.47
N VAL A 18 13.72 9.11 -11.41
CA VAL A 18 12.61 8.99 -12.37
C VAL A 18 11.32 8.55 -11.66
N THR A 19 11.39 7.55 -10.79
CA THR A 19 10.23 7.06 -10.04
C THR A 19 9.69 8.12 -9.08
N MET A 20 10.58 8.88 -8.41
CA MET A 20 10.20 10.02 -7.57
C MET A 20 9.55 11.16 -8.36
N GLU A 21 10.02 11.47 -9.57
CA GLU A 21 9.38 12.47 -10.43
C GLU A 21 7.96 12.06 -10.85
N ILE A 22 7.79 10.78 -11.23
CA ILE A 22 6.48 10.22 -11.59
C ILE A 22 5.53 10.29 -10.38
N PHE A 23 6.00 9.87 -9.22
CA PHE A 23 5.24 9.90 -7.97
C PHE A 23 4.83 11.34 -7.60
N SER A 24 5.78 12.28 -7.65
CA SER A 24 5.54 13.69 -7.37
C SER A 24 4.51 14.30 -8.33
N ARG A 25 4.54 13.91 -9.60
CA ARG A 25 3.53 14.31 -10.59
C ARG A 25 2.16 13.74 -10.24
N ALA A 26 2.08 12.49 -9.79
CA ALA A 26 0.81 11.91 -9.34
C ALA A 26 0.24 12.68 -8.14
N ASP A 27 1.05 13.03 -7.15
CA ASP A 27 0.61 13.84 -6.00
C ASP A 27 0.06 15.21 -6.42
N LEU A 28 0.69 15.87 -7.40
CA LEU A 28 0.17 17.12 -7.98
C LEU A 28 -1.20 16.91 -8.65
N LEU A 29 -1.38 15.82 -9.39
CA LEU A 29 -2.65 15.47 -10.02
C LEU A 29 -3.74 15.18 -8.97
N ILE A 30 -3.40 14.50 -7.86
CA ILE A 30 -4.30 14.29 -6.73
C ILE A 30 -4.72 15.64 -6.13
N TYR A 31 -3.77 16.56 -5.92
CA TYR A 31 -4.06 17.91 -5.41
C TYR A 31 -4.99 18.69 -6.34
N GLN A 32 -4.86 18.50 -7.65
CA GLN A 32 -5.76 19.05 -8.67
C GLN A 32 -7.09 18.30 -8.82
N ASN A 33 -7.35 17.30 -7.98
CA ASN A 33 -8.52 16.40 -8.05
C ASN A 33 -8.64 15.60 -9.36
N LYS A 34 -7.53 15.42 -10.08
CA LYS A 34 -7.45 14.61 -11.31
C LYS A 34 -7.13 13.16 -11.00
N LEU A 35 -8.03 12.51 -10.28
CA LEU A 35 -7.79 11.20 -9.66
C LEU A 35 -7.50 10.08 -10.67
N ASN A 36 -8.16 10.06 -11.83
CA ASN A 36 -7.91 9.03 -12.84
C ASN A 36 -6.52 9.19 -13.50
N GLU A 37 -6.10 10.42 -13.76
CA GLU A 37 -4.77 10.72 -14.31
C GLU A 37 -3.67 10.40 -13.29
N ALA A 38 -3.90 10.75 -12.01
CA ALA A 38 -3.00 10.39 -10.93
C ALA A 38 -2.84 8.87 -10.81
N TYR A 39 -3.95 8.12 -10.84
CA TYR A 39 -3.93 6.66 -10.76
C TYR A 39 -3.12 6.05 -11.89
N ALA A 40 -3.37 6.48 -13.13
CA ALA A 40 -2.62 6.02 -14.31
C ALA A 40 -1.13 6.40 -14.24
N THR A 41 -0.80 7.54 -13.61
CA THR A 41 0.59 7.97 -13.40
C THR A 41 1.30 7.09 -12.37
N LEU A 42 0.61 6.64 -11.31
CA LEU A 42 1.15 5.69 -10.34
C LEU A 42 1.26 4.27 -10.90
N ASP A 43 0.35 3.90 -11.81
CA ASP A 43 0.30 2.58 -12.43
C ASP A 43 1.56 2.29 -13.25
N SER A 44 2.15 3.31 -13.88
CA SER A 44 3.43 3.15 -14.59
C SER A 44 4.59 2.80 -13.65
N ILE A 45 4.59 3.28 -12.40
CA ILE A 45 5.61 2.89 -11.41
C ILE A 45 5.49 1.38 -11.14
N ILE A 46 4.27 0.88 -10.95
CA ILE A 46 4.00 -0.52 -10.61
C ILE A 46 4.35 -1.45 -11.79
N ILE A 47 4.04 -1.04 -13.02
CA ILE A 47 4.25 -1.85 -14.23
C ILE A 47 5.71 -1.82 -14.69
N ASP A 48 6.30 -0.63 -14.80
CA ASP A 48 7.60 -0.43 -15.44
C ASP A 48 8.77 -0.60 -14.44
N TYR A 49 8.52 -0.44 -13.15
CA TYR A 49 9.54 -0.50 -12.08
C TYR A 49 9.20 -1.56 -11.01
N GLN A 50 8.77 -2.74 -11.45
CA GLN A 50 8.46 -3.87 -10.57
C GLN A 50 9.61 -4.18 -9.61
N GLY A 51 9.29 -4.32 -8.32
CA GLY A 51 10.25 -4.59 -7.26
C GLY A 51 11.07 -3.38 -6.80
N HIS A 52 10.82 -2.18 -7.33
CA HIS A 52 11.38 -0.95 -6.78
C HIS A 52 10.76 -0.64 -5.42
N SER A 53 11.54 -0.07 -4.52
CA SER A 53 11.12 0.37 -3.17
C SER A 53 10.18 1.58 -3.17
N LEU A 54 9.55 1.90 -4.31
CA LEU A 54 8.55 2.98 -4.42
C LEU A 54 7.18 2.40 -4.80
N VAL A 55 7.12 1.08 -5.03
CA VAL A 55 5.93 0.39 -5.53
C VAL A 55 4.88 0.30 -4.43
N ASP A 56 5.27 0.05 -3.20
CA ASP A 56 4.39 0.04 -2.03
C ASP A 56 3.83 1.43 -1.73
N GLU A 57 4.63 2.51 -1.80
CA GLU A 57 4.11 3.88 -1.73
C GLU A 57 3.12 4.15 -2.85
N ALA A 58 3.42 3.71 -4.08
CA ALA A 58 2.55 3.93 -5.23
C ALA A 58 1.22 3.19 -5.08
N LEU A 59 1.25 1.93 -4.62
CA LEU A 59 0.07 1.14 -4.29
C LEU A 59 -0.76 1.80 -3.18
N PHE A 60 -0.12 2.30 -2.13
CA PHE A 60 -0.81 2.97 -1.03
C PHE A 60 -1.49 4.27 -1.49
N ARG A 61 -0.82 5.05 -2.35
CA ARG A 61 -1.45 6.22 -3.00
C ARG A 61 -2.59 5.85 -3.92
N GLN A 62 -2.48 4.77 -4.68
CA GLN A 62 -3.58 4.26 -5.49
C GLN A 62 -4.77 3.85 -4.61
N TYR A 63 -4.53 3.25 -3.44
CA TYR A 63 -5.55 2.95 -2.44
C TYR A 63 -6.27 4.23 -1.99
N ASP A 64 -5.53 5.28 -1.61
CA ASP A 64 -6.11 6.58 -1.20
C ASP A 64 -7.02 7.16 -2.30
N ILE A 65 -6.60 7.04 -3.56
CA ILE A 65 -7.41 7.46 -4.71
C ILE A 65 -8.70 6.65 -4.81
N LYS A 66 -8.64 5.32 -4.69
CA LYS A 66 -9.83 4.45 -4.80
C LYS A 66 -10.82 4.72 -3.68
N ILE A 67 -10.34 4.97 -2.46
CA ILE A 67 -11.19 5.40 -1.34
C ILE A 67 -11.90 6.73 -1.66
N LYS A 68 -11.19 7.72 -2.21
CA LYS A 68 -11.81 9.00 -2.65
C LYS A 68 -12.85 8.82 -3.77
N GLN A 69 -12.71 7.76 -4.57
CA GLN A 69 -13.66 7.40 -5.62
C GLN A 69 -14.81 6.51 -5.15
N ASP A 70 -14.88 6.20 -3.85
CA ASP A 70 -15.84 5.24 -3.25
C ASP A 70 -15.73 3.80 -3.82
N LYS A 71 -14.57 3.44 -4.37
CA LYS A 71 -14.27 2.11 -4.93
C LYS A 71 -13.56 1.24 -3.90
N LYS A 72 -14.32 0.74 -2.93
CA LYS A 72 -13.79 0.07 -1.74
C LYS A 72 -13.25 -1.32 -2.03
N GLU A 73 -13.83 -2.01 -3.00
CA GLU A 73 -13.36 -3.33 -3.46
C GLU A 73 -11.95 -3.21 -4.05
N ASP A 74 -11.77 -2.30 -5.02
CA ASP A 74 -10.45 -2.00 -5.60
C ASP A 74 -9.44 -1.56 -4.53
N ALA A 75 -9.87 -0.74 -3.57
CA ALA A 75 -9.03 -0.28 -2.47
C ALA A 75 -8.54 -1.45 -1.60
N SER A 76 -9.43 -2.40 -1.29
CA SER A 76 -9.09 -3.61 -0.53
C SER A 76 -8.07 -4.48 -1.25
N GLU A 77 -8.21 -4.62 -2.57
CA GLU A 77 -7.27 -5.42 -3.37
C GLU A 77 -5.87 -4.80 -3.39
N LEU A 78 -5.77 -3.47 -3.47
CA LEU A 78 -4.49 -2.76 -3.41
C LEU A 78 -3.79 -2.95 -2.05
N LEU A 79 -4.55 -2.86 -0.95
CA LEU A 79 -4.00 -3.12 0.37
C LEU A 79 -3.55 -4.58 0.54
N ASP A 80 -4.35 -5.54 0.06
CA ASP A 80 -3.98 -6.96 0.08
C ASP A 80 -2.68 -7.20 -0.72
N GLN A 81 -2.41 -6.46 -1.80
CA GLN A 81 -1.13 -6.53 -2.51
C GLN A 81 0.05 -6.05 -1.63
N ILE A 82 -0.10 -4.91 -0.96
CA ILE A 82 0.95 -4.40 -0.06
C ILE A 82 1.24 -5.41 1.06
N ILE A 83 0.19 -5.93 1.69
CA ILE A 83 0.30 -6.87 2.81
C ILE A 83 1.01 -8.16 2.40
N ASN A 84 0.76 -8.66 1.19
CA ASN A 84 1.30 -9.94 0.73
C ASN A 84 2.72 -9.82 0.16
N PHE A 85 3.05 -8.72 -0.51
CA PHE A 85 4.32 -8.57 -1.23
C PHE A 85 5.34 -7.70 -0.51
N PHE A 86 4.89 -6.82 0.39
CA PHE A 86 5.72 -5.83 1.09
C PHE A 86 5.59 -5.95 2.61
N SER A 87 5.35 -7.16 3.13
CA SER A 87 5.06 -7.43 4.55
C SER A 87 6.16 -7.03 5.53
N PHE A 88 7.38 -6.79 5.04
CA PHE A 88 8.55 -6.38 5.83
C PHE A 88 8.84 -4.88 5.72
N ASP A 89 8.13 -4.17 4.85
CA ASP A 89 8.33 -2.74 4.65
C ASP A 89 7.65 -1.92 5.75
N ILE A 90 8.09 -0.68 5.89
CA ILE A 90 7.59 0.26 6.90
C ILE A 90 6.09 0.54 6.68
N LEU A 91 5.57 0.43 5.46
CA LEU A 91 4.16 0.62 5.14
C LEU A 91 3.27 -0.60 5.43
N ALA A 92 3.85 -1.75 5.80
CA ALA A 92 3.08 -2.97 5.95
C ALA A 92 2.03 -2.88 7.07
N ASP A 93 2.34 -2.21 8.18
CA ASP A 93 1.42 -2.01 9.30
C ASP A 93 0.34 -0.97 9.00
N ASP A 94 0.70 0.13 8.32
CA ASP A 94 -0.26 1.10 7.75
C ASP A 94 -1.29 0.40 6.86
N ALA A 95 -0.83 -0.43 5.91
CA ALA A 95 -1.69 -1.14 4.99
C ALA A 95 -2.58 -2.18 5.70
N LYS A 96 -2.02 -2.93 6.65
CA LYS A 96 -2.80 -3.88 7.47
C LYS A 96 -3.87 -3.16 8.28
N PHE A 97 -3.55 -2.03 8.89
CA PHE A 97 -4.49 -1.28 9.70
C PHE A 97 -5.62 -0.71 8.84
N ALA A 98 -5.27 -0.08 7.71
CA ALA A 98 -6.25 0.41 6.74
C ALA A 98 -7.17 -0.71 6.24
N GLN A 99 -6.61 -1.89 5.97
CA GLN A 99 -7.37 -3.05 5.49
C GLN A 99 -8.31 -3.57 6.58
N ALA A 100 -7.85 -3.64 7.83
CA ALA A 100 -8.69 -4.03 8.96
C ALA A 100 -9.88 -3.07 9.12
N GLN A 101 -9.64 -1.76 9.01
CA GLN A 101 -10.70 -0.75 9.08
C GLN A 101 -11.70 -0.87 7.94
N LEU A 102 -11.23 -1.17 6.72
CA LEU A 102 -12.10 -1.35 5.56
C LEU A 102 -12.99 -2.60 5.72
N GLN A 103 -12.41 -3.71 6.20
CA GLN A 103 -13.14 -4.94 6.49
C GLN A 103 -14.16 -4.76 7.62
N GLU A 104 -13.80 -4.05 8.70
CA GLU A 104 -14.69 -3.76 9.84
C GLU A 104 -15.86 -2.86 9.42
N ASN A 105 -15.56 -1.68 8.86
CA ASN A 105 -16.55 -0.61 8.71
C ASN A 105 -17.38 -0.72 7.44
N HIS A 106 -16.81 -1.28 6.36
CA HIS A 106 -17.48 -1.32 5.05
C HIS A 106 -17.98 -2.71 4.70
N PHE A 107 -17.11 -3.72 4.75
CA PHE A 107 -17.50 -5.08 4.39
C PHE A 107 -18.19 -5.82 5.54
N LYS A 108 -18.14 -5.29 6.77
CA LYS A 108 -18.65 -5.91 7.99
C LYS A 108 -18.11 -7.32 8.21
N ASN A 109 -16.90 -7.57 7.71
CA ASN A 109 -16.19 -8.83 7.87
C ASN A 109 -15.36 -8.76 9.14
N ILE A 110 -16.03 -8.97 10.27
CA ILE A 110 -15.45 -8.84 11.61
C ILE A 110 -14.33 -9.85 11.84
N ASP A 111 -14.45 -11.05 11.26
CA ASP A 111 -13.44 -12.10 11.38
C ASP A 111 -12.12 -11.67 10.72
N LYS A 112 -12.16 -11.27 9.43
CA LYS A 112 -10.96 -10.79 8.72
C LYS A 112 -10.38 -9.53 9.38
N ALA A 113 -11.23 -8.60 9.83
CA ALA A 113 -10.76 -7.41 10.53
C ALA A 113 -10.03 -7.75 11.84
N SER A 114 -10.58 -8.69 12.63
CA SER A 114 -9.97 -9.13 13.89
C SER A 114 -8.62 -9.80 13.66
N GLU A 115 -8.51 -10.65 12.63
CA GLU A 115 -7.25 -11.32 12.25
C GLU A 115 -6.16 -10.29 11.90
N LEU A 116 -6.50 -9.27 11.11
CA LEU A 116 -5.55 -8.22 10.72
C LEU A 116 -5.10 -7.37 11.92
N TYR A 117 -6.02 -6.98 12.82
CA TYR A 117 -5.64 -6.27 14.05
C TYR A 117 -4.76 -7.15 14.95
N GLN A 118 -5.07 -8.43 15.08
CA GLN A 118 -4.25 -9.38 15.85
C GLN A 118 -2.84 -9.53 15.26
N ASP A 119 -2.73 -9.54 13.95
CA ASP A 119 -1.45 -9.64 13.26
C ASP A 119 -0.55 -8.44 13.56
N ILE A 120 -1.10 -7.21 13.53
CA ILE A 120 -0.39 -5.99 13.95
C ILE A 120 0.09 -6.13 15.41
N ILE A 121 -0.77 -6.63 16.31
CA ILE A 121 -0.43 -6.78 17.72
C ILE A 121 0.72 -7.75 17.95
N SER A 122 0.77 -8.81 17.15
CA SER A 122 1.72 -9.91 17.34
C SER A 122 3.06 -9.62 16.66
N ASN A 123 3.00 -9.08 15.44
CA ASN A 123 4.14 -9.00 14.54
C ASN A 123 4.67 -7.57 14.34
N HIS A 124 3.95 -6.53 14.77
CA HIS A 124 4.32 -5.12 14.58
C HIS A 124 4.30 -4.34 15.90
N GLN A 125 5.20 -4.70 16.83
CA GLN A 125 5.24 -4.12 18.19
C GLN A 125 5.69 -2.66 18.23
N ASP A 126 6.41 -2.20 17.21
CA ASP A 126 6.85 -0.80 17.08
C ASP A 126 5.88 0.04 16.24
N SER A 127 4.78 -0.56 15.77
CA SER A 127 3.77 0.12 14.95
C SER A 127 3.09 1.26 15.69
N PHE A 128 2.89 2.37 14.99
CA PHE A 128 2.06 3.48 15.46
C PHE A 128 0.62 3.02 15.79
N PHE A 129 0.10 2.02 15.08
CA PHE A 129 -1.28 1.53 15.23
C PHE A 129 -1.45 0.45 16.29
N LEU A 130 -0.40 0.04 17.00
CA LEU A 130 -0.47 -1.06 17.96
C LEU A 130 -1.56 -0.85 19.03
N SER A 131 -1.59 0.34 19.62
CA SER A 131 -2.53 0.67 20.71
C SER A 131 -3.98 0.64 20.24
N GLU A 132 -4.26 1.24 19.08
CA GLU A 132 -5.61 1.27 18.51
C GLU A 132 -6.02 -0.12 18.03
N SER A 133 -5.12 -0.90 17.44
CA SER A 133 -5.38 -2.29 17.04
C SER A 133 -5.79 -3.16 18.24
N ARG A 134 -5.13 -3.01 19.40
CA ARG A 134 -5.53 -3.72 20.64
C ARG A 134 -6.93 -3.34 21.09
N LYS A 135 -7.26 -2.05 21.03
CA LYS A 135 -8.57 -1.55 21.42
C LYS A 135 -9.66 -2.11 20.50
N ARG A 136 -9.45 -2.04 19.18
CA ARG A 136 -10.37 -2.55 18.17
C ARG A 136 -10.55 -4.06 18.30
N TYR A 137 -9.46 -4.81 18.41
CA TYR A 137 -9.49 -6.26 18.57
C TYR A 137 -10.36 -6.70 19.76
N ARG A 138 -10.25 -6.03 20.92
CA ARG A 138 -11.09 -6.31 22.09
C ARG A 138 -12.58 -6.04 21.84
N ILE A 139 -12.89 -4.87 21.28
CA ILE A 139 -14.27 -4.48 20.93
C ILE A 139 -14.90 -5.52 19.99
N LEU A 140 -14.16 -5.99 18.99
CA LEU A 140 -14.66 -6.97 18.01
C LEU A 140 -14.81 -8.39 18.57
N ARG A 141 -14.14 -8.69 19.69
CA ARG A 141 -14.20 -9.98 20.39
C ARG A 141 -15.19 -9.97 21.57
N GLU A 142 -15.89 -8.85 21.78
CA GLU A 142 -16.79 -8.62 22.92
C GLU A 142 -16.11 -8.74 24.30
N GLU A 143 -14.82 -8.39 24.38
CA GLU A 143 -14.04 -8.25 25.64
C GLU A 143 -13.86 -6.78 26.05
#